data_AF-A0A2K0UP33-F1
#
_entry.id   AF-A0A2K0UP33-F1
#
_cell.length_a   1.000
_cell.length_b   1.000
_cell.length_c   1.000
_cell.angle_alpha   90.00
_cell.angle_beta   90.00
_cell.angle_gamma   90.00
#
_symmetry.space_group_name_H-M   'P 1'
#
loop_
_entity.id
_entity.type
_entity.pdbx_description
1 polymer ?
#
loop_
_entity_poly.entity_id
_entity_poly.type
_entity_poly.pdbx_seq_one_letter_code
_entity_poly.pdbx_strand_id
1 'polypeptide(L)'
;MKNFITLLPALALLASASPLHFGNYTSSDVSSSDDVSFEHLAGNTTTPGIDSLPSCALPCIQIAVKTASDCELDDLPCLCKQRAKIAQAAKKCILSTCGAKKTQKKVRPQVQALCKAEDKKEAERRKAEKKKAKEQEDARKKAEKEQKERDKKQREEEKKKEKEEKKKQKEKEKEEKKKQKEEEKKKKEEQKAWEKLQKEEAKRLKEEEKRKKKEKEEADAEAEGRNEERDVNEERGEMSGEPTFTLEKVKAKHTWWKIDKEHPVKGEPF
;
A
#
# COMPACT_ATOMS: atom_id res chain seq x y z
N MET A 1 43.09 -17.14 10.04
CA MET A 1 42.07 -17.95 9.34
C MET A 1 41.02 -16.99 8.78
N LYS A 2 40.86 -16.97 7.46
CA LYS A 2 40.12 -15.97 6.70
C LYS A 2 38.68 -16.44 6.54
N ASN A 3 37.74 -15.85 7.29
CA ASN A 3 36.31 -16.08 7.09
C ASN A 3 35.74 -14.92 6.27
N PHE A 4 35.72 -15.11 4.95
CA PHE A 4 34.97 -14.25 4.02
C PHE A 4 33.50 -14.64 4.12
N ILE A 5 32.72 -13.86 4.86
CA ILE A 5 31.26 -13.91 4.84
C ILE A 5 30.81 -13.21 3.57
N THR A 6 30.50 -14.00 2.54
CA THR A 6 29.79 -13.56 1.34
C THR A 6 28.36 -13.20 1.72
N LEU A 7 28.14 -11.93 2.04
CA LEU A 7 26.81 -11.32 2.07
C LEU A 7 26.33 -11.16 0.62
N LEU A 8 25.55 -12.15 0.16
CA LEU A 8 24.69 -11.97 -1.02
C LEU A 8 23.63 -10.91 -0.67
N PRO A 9 23.44 -9.87 -1.49
CA PRO A 9 22.22 -9.09 -1.42
C PRO A 9 21.12 -9.92 -2.07
N ALA A 10 20.17 -10.38 -1.25
CA ALA A 10 18.87 -10.80 -1.73
C ALA A 10 18.18 -9.56 -2.35
N LEU A 11 18.43 -9.33 -3.64
CA LEU A 11 17.53 -8.55 -4.49
C LEU A 11 16.23 -9.36 -4.60
N ALA A 12 15.38 -9.22 -3.58
CA ALA A 12 13.97 -9.51 -3.74
C ALA A 12 13.42 -8.47 -4.72
N LEU A 13 13.14 -8.94 -5.93
CA LEU A 13 12.22 -8.31 -6.86
C LEU A 13 10.94 -7.94 -6.10
N LEU A 14 10.82 -6.66 -5.74
CA LEU A 14 9.54 -6.02 -5.52
C LEU A 14 8.85 -5.95 -6.89
N ALA A 15 8.24 -7.07 -7.29
CA ALA A 15 7.09 -7.03 -8.17
C ALA A 15 6.02 -6.27 -7.40
N SER A 16 5.97 -4.96 -7.62
CA SER A 16 4.85 -4.12 -7.25
C SER A 16 3.64 -4.63 -8.02
N ALA A 17 2.95 -5.60 -7.44
CA ALA A 17 1.52 -5.76 -7.66
C ALA A 17 0.91 -4.48 -7.11
N SER A 18 0.79 -3.47 -7.97
CA SER A 18 -0.16 -2.40 -7.75
C SER A 18 -1.51 -3.09 -7.59
N PRO A 19 -2.20 -3.00 -6.44
CA PRO A 19 -3.63 -3.20 -6.47
C PRO A 19 -4.12 -2.16 -7.48
N LEU A 20 -4.64 -2.64 -8.61
CA LEU A 20 -5.68 -1.91 -9.30
C LEU A 20 -6.78 -1.77 -8.26
N HIS A 21 -6.69 -0.71 -7.45
CA HIS A 21 -7.87 -0.05 -6.95
C HIS A 21 -8.66 0.27 -8.22
N PHE A 22 -9.56 -0.65 -8.58
CA PHE A 22 -10.89 -0.27 -8.96
C PHE A 22 -11.33 0.64 -7.83
N GLY A 23 -11.02 1.93 -7.99
CA GLY A 23 -11.82 2.94 -7.36
C GLY A 23 -13.24 2.53 -7.70
N ASN A 24 -14.00 2.17 -6.68
CA ASN A 24 -15.32 2.73 -6.57
C ASN A 24 -15.13 4.22 -6.77
N TYR A 25 -15.09 4.62 -8.04
CA TYR A 25 -15.50 5.92 -8.50
C TYR A 25 -16.96 5.90 -8.10
N THR A 26 -17.21 6.21 -6.82
CA THR A 26 -18.45 6.81 -6.40
C THR A 26 -18.54 8.00 -7.31
N SER A 27 -19.25 7.73 -8.40
CA SER A 27 -19.85 8.67 -9.31
C SER A 27 -20.65 9.58 -8.41
N SER A 28 -19.98 10.56 -7.82
CA SER A 28 -20.62 11.69 -7.20
C SER A 28 -21.33 12.34 -8.35
N ASP A 29 -22.60 11.98 -8.45
CA ASP A 29 -23.69 12.72 -9.04
C ASP A 29 -23.26 14.09 -9.52
N VAL A 30 -22.71 14.14 -10.74
CA VAL A 30 -22.96 15.30 -11.59
C VAL A 30 -24.39 15.10 -12.05
N SER A 31 -25.29 15.40 -11.12
CA SER A 31 -26.68 15.74 -11.34
C SER A 31 -26.69 17.06 -12.12
N SER A 32 -26.12 17.05 -13.32
CA SER A 32 -26.43 18.02 -14.35
C SER A 32 -27.36 17.26 -15.28
N SER A 33 -28.65 17.42 -14.98
CA SER A 33 -29.77 17.12 -15.84
C SER A 33 -29.70 18.00 -17.09
N ASP A 34 -28.64 17.84 -17.87
CA ASP A 34 -28.63 18.30 -19.25
C ASP A 34 -29.16 17.12 -20.06
N ASP A 35 -30.49 17.14 -20.12
CA ASP A 35 -31.36 16.60 -21.12
C ASP A 35 -30.85 16.99 -22.52
N VAL A 36 -29.69 16.49 -22.93
CA VAL A 36 -29.28 16.50 -24.34
C VAL A 36 -29.99 15.33 -24.98
N SER A 37 -31.27 15.58 -25.25
CA SER A 37 -32.08 14.97 -26.29
C SER A 37 -31.20 14.59 -27.50
N PHE A 38 -30.71 13.36 -27.52
CA PHE A 38 -30.02 12.74 -28.66
C PHE A 38 -31.08 12.23 -29.64
N GLU A 39 -32.09 13.06 -29.95
CA GLU A 39 -33.17 12.71 -30.91
C GLU A 39 -32.96 13.33 -32.30
N HIS A 40 -31.84 14.02 -32.57
CA HIS A 40 -31.66 14.72 -33.86
C HIS A 40 -30.42 14.32 -34.68
N LEU A 41 -29.90 13.10 -34.50
CA LEU A 41 -28.98 12.47 -35.46
C LEU A 41 -29.57 11.22 -36.14
N ALA A 42 -30.88 10.97 -35.97
CA ALA A 42 -31.68 10.18 -36.90
C ALA A 42 -32.15 11.05 -38.07
N GLY A 43 -31.27 11.92 -38.58
CA GLY A 43 -31.39 12.35 -39.95
C GLY A 43 -31.28 11.10 -40.80
N ASN A 44 -32.41 10.56 -41.24
CA ASN A 44 -32.54 9.70 -42.40
C ASN A 44 -31.92 10.45 -43.58
N THR A 45 -30.59 10.54 -43.61
CA THR A 45 -29.87 10.67 -44.86
C THR A 45 -30.21 9.36 -45.55
N THR A 46 -31.25 9.40 -46.39
CA THR A 46 -31.56 8.39 -47.39
C THR A 46 -30.33 8.30 -48.28
N THR A 47 -29.29 7.68 -47.74
CA THR A 47 -28.10 7.29 -48.48
C THR A 47 -28.69 6.48 -49.60
N PRO A 48 -28.56 6.90 -50.87
CA PRO A 48 -29.32 6.30 -51.95
C PRO A 48 -29.00 4.81 -51.96
N GLY A 49 -29.96 4.03 -51.44
CA GLY A 49 -29.74 2.64 -51.10
C GLY A 49 -29.81 1.79 -52.35
N ILE A 50 -29.69 0.48 -52.17
CA ILE A 50 -30.00 -0.48 -53.22
C ILE A 50 -31.44 -0.25 -53.75
N ASP A 51 -32.34 0.31 -52.94
CA ASP A 51 -33.71 0.68 -53.32
C ASP A 51 -33.81 1.75 -54.41
N SER A 52 -32.74 2.51 -54.65
CA SER A 52 -32.67 3.50 -55.75
C SER A 52 -32.53 2.86 -57.13
N LEU A 53 -32.28 1.54 -57.17
CA LEU A 53 -32.15 0.76 -58.40
C LEU A 53 -33.52 0.35 -58.95
N PRO A 54 -33.65 0.18 -60.28
CA PRO A 54 -34.91 -0.26 -60.86
C PRO A 54 -35.32 -1.64 -60.34
N SER A 55 -36.62 -1.83 -60.07
CA SER A 55 -37.18 -3.07 -59.52
C SER A 55 -36.81 -4.33 -60.30
N CYS A 56 -36.60 -4.22 -61.62
CA CYS A 56 -36.15 -5.34 -62.47
C CYS A 56 -34.75 -5.87 -62.14
N ALA A 57 -33.89 -5.06 -61.48
CA ALA A 57 -32.50 -5.39 -61.17
C ALA A 57 -32.30 -5.89 -59.72
N LEU A 58 -33.21 -5.53 -58.81
CA LEU A 58 -33.14 -5.91 -57.39
C LEU A 58 -32.97 -7.43 -57.16
N PRO A 59 -33.81 -8.33 -57.72
CA PRO A 59 -33.66 -9.76 -57.46
C PRO A 59 -32.35 -10.32 -58.03
N CYS A 60 -31.92 -9.81 -59.18
CA CYS A 60 -30.65 -10.21 -59.80
C CYS A 60 -29.44 -9.83 -58.96
N ILE A 61 -29.48 -8.63 -58.35
CA ILE A 61 -28.39 -8.16 -57.48
C ILE A 61 -28.40 -8.96 -56.17
N GLN A 62 -29.56 -9.25 -55.58
CA GLN A 62 -29.63 -10.06 -54.36
C GLN A 62 -29.02 -11.46 -54.55
N ILE A 63 -29.31 -12.12 -55.68
CA ILE A 63 -28.71 -13.42 -56.02
C ILE A 63 -27.20 -13.27 -56.27
N ALA A 64 -26.80 -12.25 -57.02
CA ALA A 64 -25.39 -12.02 -57.33
C ALA A 64 -24.56 -11.71 -56.07
N VAL A 65 -25.10 -10.94 -55.13
CA VAL A 65 -24.45 -10.66 -53.84
C VAL A 65 -24.25 -11.95 -53.08
N LYS A 66 -25.31 -12.76 -52.90
CA LYS A 66 -25.23 -14.06 -52.19
C LYS A 66 -24.30 -15.10 -52.83
N THR A 67 -24.08 -15.02 -54.15
CA THR A 67 -23.29 -16.01 -54.89
C THR A 67 -21.84 -15.58 -55.13
N ALA A 68 -21.57 -14.28 -55.24
CA ALA A 68 -20.26 -13.76 -55.61
C ALA A 68 -19.54 -13.02 -54.47
N SER A 69 -20.20 -12.82 -53.33
CA SER A 69 -19.64 -12.14 -52.17
C SER A 69 -20.27 -12.62 -50.86
N ASP A 70 -19.57 -12.41 -49.76
CA ASP A 70 -20.09 -12.62 -48.42
C ASP A 70 -20.62 -11.32 -47.78
N CYS A 71 -20.81 -10.27 -48.61
CA CYS A 71 -21.29 -8.97 -48.15
C CYS A 71 -22.79 -9.02 -47.85
N GLU A 72 -23.22 -8.31 -46.81
CA GLU A 72 -24.63 -8.03 -46.59
C GLU A 72 -25.18 -7.09 -47.66
N LEU A 73 -26.49 -7.15 -47.92
CA LEU A 73 -27.14 -6.26 -48.88
C LEU A 73 -27.07 -4.80 -48.43
N ASP A 74 -26.99 -4.54 -47.13
CA ASP A 74 -26.93 -3.18 -46.59
C ASP A 74 -25.50 -2.64 -46.46
N ASP A 75 -24.47 -3.48 -46.64
CA ASP A 75 -23.06 -3.08 -46.55
C ASP A 75 -22.53 -2.56 -47.90
N LEU A 76 -22.94 -1.34 -48.26
CA LEU A 76 -22.45 -0.64 -49.46
C LEU A 76 -20.91 -0.63 -49.59
N PRO A 77 -20.09 -0.35 -48.55
CA PRO A 77 -18.65 -0.38 -48.71
C PRO A 77 -18.11 -1.76 -49.08
N CYS A 78 -18.68 -2.84 -48.55
CA CYS A 78 -18.33 -4.21 -48.96
C CYS A 78 -18.74 -4.49 -50.42
N LEU A 79 -19.97 -4.14 -50.77
CA LEU A 79 -20.51 -4.29 -52.13
C LEU A 79 -19.69 -3.51 -53.17
N CYS A 80 -19.24 -2.32 -52.82
CA CYS A 80 -18.41 -1.47 -53.69
C CYS A 80 -17.00 -2.03 -53.90
N LYS A 81 -16.42 -2.70 -52.90
CA LYS A 81 -15.14 -3.45 -53.04
C LYS A 81 -15.29 -4.64 -53.98
N GLN A 82 -16.39 -5.38 -53.90
CA GLN A 82 -16.66 -6.54 -54.74
C GLN A 82 -17.47 -6.21 -56.01
N ARG A 83 -17.62 -4.92 -56.36
CA ARG A 83 -18.51 -4.47 -57.45
C ARG A 83 -18.25 -5.16 -58.79
N ALA A 84 -16.99 -5.51 -59.08
CA ALA A 84 -16.63 -6.18 -60.32
C ALA A 84 -17.18 -7.62 -60.37
N LYS A 85 -17.07 -8.36 -59.25
CA LYS A 85 -17.57 -9.74 -59.14
C LYS A 85 -19.10 -9.78 -59.15
N ILE A 86 -19.73 -8.90 -58.36
CA ILE A 86 -21.19 -8.77 -58.31
C ILE A 86 -21.74 -8.35 -59.68
N ALA A 87 -21.10 -7.38 -60.35
CA ALA A 87 -21.52 -6.95 -61.68
C ALA A 87 -21.39 -8.07 -62.72
N GLN A 88 -20.35 -8.92 -62.65
CA GLN A 88 -20.19 -10.07 -63.54
C GLN A 88 -21.25 -11.14 -63.30
N ALA A 89 -21.52 -11.49 -62.04
CA ALA A 89 -22.55 -12.47 -61.67
C ALA A 89 -23.97 -11.98 -62.02
N ALA A 90 -24.27 -10.70 -61.75
CA ALA A 90 -25.58 -10.11 -62.03
C ALA A 90 -25.81 -9.85 -63.54
N LYS A 91 -24.75 -9.74 -64.35
CA LYS A 91 -24.83 -9.34 -65.77
C LYS A 91 -25.84 -10.16 -66.56
N LYS A 92 -25.80 -11.50 -66.43
CA LYS A 92 -26.69 -12.40 -67.18
C LYS A 92 -28.16 -12.19 -66.80
N CYS A 93 -28.45 -12.13 -65.50
CA CYS A 93 -29.81 -11.94 -64.99
C CYS A 93 -30.37 -10.55 -65.38
N ILE A 94 -29.59 -9.49 -65.15
CA ILE A 94 -30.04 -8.11 -65.43
C ILE A 94 -30.28 -7.89 -66.93
N LEU A 95 -29.43 -8.46 -67.81
CA LEU A 95 -29.65 -8.36 -69.26
C LEU A 95 -30.95 -9.02 -69.71
N SER A 96 -31.34 -10.12 -69.06
CA SER A 96 -32.58 -10.85 -69.33
C SER A 96 -33.83 -10.15 -68.79
N THR A 97 -33.78 -9.61 -67.57
CA THR A 97 -34.97 -9.04 -66.90
C THR A 97 -35.19 -7.56 -67.19
N CYS A 98 -34.12 -6.76 -67.23
CA CYS A 98 -34.19 -5.31 -67.43
C CYS A 98 -33.97 -4.89 -68.89
N GLY A 99 -33.31 -5.72 -69.68
CA GLY A 99 -32.87 -5.42 -71.05
C GLY A 99 -31.60 -4.56 -71.11
N ALA A 100 -30.75 -4.85 -72.10
CA ALA A 100 -29.43 -4.23 -72.26
C ALA A 100 -29.43 -2.68 -72.25
N LYS A 101 -30.45 -2.07 -72.86
CA LYS A 101 -30.56 -0.61 -73.01
C LYS A 101 -30.79 0.12 -71.68
N LYS A 102 -31.55 -0.48 -70.74
CA LYS A 102 -31.84 0.12 -69.42
C LYS A 102 -30.67 -0.07 -68.45
N THR A 103 -30.02 -1.22 -68.48
CA THR A 103 -28.88 -1.56 -67.61
C THR A 103 -27.69 -0.62 -67.83
N GLN A 104 -27.31 -0.40 -69.08
CA GLN A 104 -26.12 0.40 -69.40
C GLN A 104 -26.33 1.88 -69.09
N LYS A 105 -27.55 2.40 -69.29
CA LYS A 105 -27.86 3.83 -69.13
C LYS A 105 -28.26 4.23 -67.71
N LYS A 106 -28.92 3.35 -66.94
CA LYS A 106 -29.45 3.69 -65.60
C LYS A 106 -28.68 3.02 -64.47
N VAL A 107 -28.56 1.69 -64.51
CA VAL A 107 -28.02 0.90 -63.38
C VAL A 107 -26.52 1.17 -63.15
N ARG A 108 -25.71 1.09 -64.21
CA ARG A 108 -24.24 1.27 -64.10
C ARG A 108 -23.82 2.64 -63.54
N PRO A 109 -24.30 3.78 -64.06
CA PRO A 109 -23.91 5.09 -63.51
C PRO A 109 -24.45 5.31 -62.10
N GLN A 110 -25.64 4.80 -61.76
CA GLN A 110 -26.17 4.87 -60.40
C GLN A 110 -25.25 4.14 -59.41
N VAL A 111 -24.92 2.87 -59.65
CA VAL A 111 -24.01 2.10 -58.76
C VAL A 111 -22.64 2.77 -58.61
N GLN A 112 -22.10 3.35 -59.70
CA GLN A 112 -20.84 4.09 -59.61
C GLN A 112 -20.95 5.35 -58.77
N ALA A 113 -22.08 6.06 -58.82
CA ALA A 113 -22.33 7.23 -57.99
C ALA A 113 -22.46 6.84 -56.52
N LEU A 114 -23.15 5.74 -56.20
CA LEU A 114 -23.27 5.21 -54.83
C LEU A 114 -21.90 4.91 -54.23
N CYS A 115 -21.07 4.14 -54.95
CA CYS A 115 -19.75 3.79 -54.45
C CYS A 115 -18.82 4.99 -54.26
N LYS A 116 -18.86 5.96 -55.18
CA LYS A 116 -18.06 7.20 -55.02
C LYS A 116 -18.49 8.04 -53.82
N ALA A 117 -19.79 8.08 -53.54
CA ALA A 117 -20.31 8.80 -52.38
C ALA A 117 -19.84 8.15 -51.07
N GLU A 118 -19.90 6.82 -50.98
CA GLU A 118 -19.40 6.09 -49.81
C GLU A 118 -17.88 6.18 -49.65
N ASP A 119 -17.10 6.09 -50.74
CA ASP A 119 -15.64 6.27 -50.70
C ASP A 119 -15.27 7.66 -50.15
N LYS A 120 -16.00 8.71 -50.56
CA LYS A 120 -15.80 10.08 -50.06
C LYS A 120 -16.13 10.18 -48.56
N LYS A 121 -17.27 9.60 -48.15
CA LYS A 121 -17.71 9.56 -46.75
C LYS A 121 -16.74 8.79 -45.87
N GLU A 122 -16.21 7.66 -46.33
CA GLU A 122 -15.18 6.89 -45.62
C GLU A 122 -13.87 7.69 -45.51
N ALA A 123 -13.45 8.37 -46.58
CA ALA A 123 -12.27 9.22 -46.55
C ALA A 123 -12.41 10.38 -45.56
N GLU A 124 -13.58 11.00 -45.46
CA GLU A 124 -13.88 12.04 -44.46
C GLU A 124 -13.88 11.48 -43.04
N ARG A 125 -14.47 10.30 -42.82
CA ARG A 125 -14.42 9.60 -41.52
C ARG A 125 -13.00 9.29 -41.10
N ARG A 126 -12.17 8.73 -41.99
CA ARG A 126 -10.74 8.47 -41.71
C ARG A 126 -9.96 9.74 -41.38
N LYS A 127 -10.26 10.86 -42.06
CA LYS A 127 -9.65 12.16 -41.73
C LYS A 127 -10.10 12.66 -40.36
N ALA A 128 -11.37 12.51 -40.01
CA ALA A 128 -11.91 12.87 -38.69
C ALA A 128 -11.32 12.01 -37.57
N GLU A 129 -11.22 10.69 -37.77
CA GLU A 129 -10.58 9.75 -36.84
C GLU A 129 -9.10 10.07 -36.65
N LYS A 130 -8.36 10.33 -37.73
CA LYS A 130 -6.95 10.74 -37.64
C LYS A 130 -6.78 12.06 -36.88
N LYS A 131 -7.70 13.02 -37.07
CA LYS A 131 -7.70 14.28 -36.31
C LYS A 131 -7.95 14.03 -34.82
N LYS A 132 -8.96 13.22 -34.48
CA LYS A 132 -9.27 12.83 -33.09
C LYS A 132 -8.12 12.08 -32.43
N ALA A 133 -7.49 11.13 -33.15
CA ALA A 133 -6.35 10.38 -32.64
C ALA A 133 -5.14 11.29 -32.33
N LYS A 134 -4.86 12.25 -33.23
CA LYS A 134 -3.79 13.24 -33.00
C LYS A 134 -4.08 14.13 -31.79
N GLU A 135 -5.31 14.62 -31.66
CA GLU A 135 -5.75 15.42 -30.51
C GLU A 135 -5.65 14.65 -29.18
N GLN A 136 -6.04 13.37 -29.18
CA GLN A 136 -5.91 12.50 -28.02
C GLN A 136 -4.44 12.21 -27.66
N GLU A 137 -3.57 12.04 -28.66
CA GLU A 137 -2.13 11.87 -28.44
C GLU A 137 -1.48 13.11 -27.82
N ASP A 138 -1.82 14.30 -28.32
CA ASP A 138 -1.33 15.58 -27.78
C ASP A 138 -1.85 15.80 -26.35
N ALA A 139 -3.11 15.45 -26.06
CA ALA A 139 -3.69 15.48 -24.73
C ALA A 139 -2.95 14.52 -23.76
N ARG A 140 -2.64 13.30 -24.20
CA ARG A 140 -1.87 12.33 -23.39
C ARG A 140 -0.45 12.83 -23.10
N LYS A 141 0.25 13.41 -24.08
CA LYS A 141 1.58 14.00 -23.88
C LYS A 141 1.55 15.18 -22.91
N LYS A 142 0.50 16.00 -22.95
CA LYS A 142 0.31 17.11 -21.99
C LYS A 142 0.08 16.58 -20.58
N ALA A 143 -0.80 15.60 -20.41
CA ALA A 143 -1.07 14.96 -19.12
C ALA A 143 0.17 14.28 -18.52
N GLU A 144 0.97 13.60 -19.35
CA GLU A 144 2.22 12.96 -18.90
C GLU A 144 3.25 13.98 -18.39
N LYS A 145 3.39 15.13 -19.07
CA LYS A 145 4.27 16.22 -18.61
C LYS A 145 3.78 16.80 -17.28
N GLU A 146 2.48 17.03 -17.13
CA GLU A 146 1.91 17.54 -15.88
C GLU A 146 2.10 16.57 -14.71
N GLN A 147 1.91 15.26 -14.96
CA GLN A 147 2.15 14.23 -13.96
C GLN A 147 3.61 14.19 -13.51
N LYS A 148 4.57 14.27 -14.45
CA LYS A 148 6.01 14.32 -14.14
C LYS A 148 6.39 15.52 -13.26
N GLU A 149 5.79 16.69 -13.51
CA GLU A 149 5.99 17.89 -12.67
C GLU A 149 5.40 17.71 -11.26
N ARG A 150 4.21 17.12 -11.13
CA ARG A 150 3.60 16.79 -9.83
C ARG A 150 4.45 15.81 -9.04
N ASP A 151 4.93 14.74 -9.68
CA ASP A 151 5.78 13.72 -9.03
C ASP A 151 7.12 14.31 -8.57
N LYS A 152 7.72 15.19 -9.38
CA LYS A 152 8.94 15.92 -8.99
C LYS A 152 8.70 16.78 -7.75
N LYS A 153 7.61 17.54 -7.72
CA LYS A 153 7.23 18.39 -6.58
C LYS A 153 6.97 17.56 -5.31
N GLN A 154 6.26 16.43 -5.43
CA GLN A 154 6.03 15.51 -4.31
C GLN A 154 7.32 14.93 -3.76
N ARG A 155 8.25 14.49 -4.63
CA ARG A 155 9.57 13.98 -4.21
C ARG A 155 10.42 15.04 -3.51
N GLU A 156 10.34 16.30 -3.94
CA GLU A 156 11.03 17.41 -3.27
C GLU A 156 10.42 17.70 -1.88
N GLU A 157 9.10 17.67 -1.76
CA GLU A 157 8.39 17.83 -0.49
C GLU A 157 8.68 16.69 0.49
N GLU A 158 8.68 15.44 0.02
CA GLU A 158 9.01 14.25 0.82
C GLU A 158 10.44 14.32 1.34
N LYS A 159 11.42 14.67 0.49
CA LYS A 159 12.82 14.88 0.91
C LYS A 159 12.95 15.99 1.95
N LYS A 160 12.11 17.03 1.89
CA LYS A 160 12.09 18.10 2.90
C LYS A 160 11.55 17.61 4.24
N LYS A 161 10.45 16.84 4.23
CA LYS A 161 9.86 16.22 5.42
C LYS A 161 10.82 15.22 6.08
N GLU A 162 11.47 14.36 5.29
CA GLU A 162 12.47 13.39 5.78
C GLU A 162 13.65 14.10 6.45
N LYS A 163 14.17 15.18 5.85
CA LYS A 163 15.24 15.99 6.44
C LYS A 163 14.81 16.65 7.76
N GLU A 164 13.58 17.16 7.82
CA GLU A 164 13.03 17.76 9.04
C GLU A 164 12.86 16.72 10.16
N GLU A 165 12.31 15.54 9.83
CA GLU A 165 12.15 14.44 10.77
C GLU A 165 13.50 13.94 11.29
N LYS A 166 14.48 13.75 10.41
CA LYS A 166 15.85 13.37 10.78
C LYS A 166 16.51 14.41 11.70
N LYS A 167 16.22 15.70 11.51
CA LYS A 167 16.70 16.77 12.41
C LYS A 167 16.04 16.63 13.80
N LYS A 168 14.71 16.44 13.85
CA LYS A 168 13.96 16.24 15.11
C LYS A 168 14.44 14.99 15.86
N GLN A 169 14.68 13.88 15.16
CA GLN A 169 15.22 12.65 15.78
C GLN A 169 16.61 12.88 16.37
N LYS A 170 17.52 13.55 15.65
CA LYS A 170 18.85 13.89 16.17
C LYS A 170 18.81 14.82 17.38
N GLU A 171 17.85 15.74 17.44
CA GLU A 171 17.65 16.61 18.61
C GLU A 171 17.14 15.81 19.82
N LYS A 172 16.16 14.92 19.62
CA LYS A 172 15.68 14.00 20.67
C LYS A 172 16.77 13.08 21.20
N GLU A 173 17.57 12.47 20.32
CA GLU A 173 18.69 11.60 20.69
C GLU A 173 19.76 12.36 21.51
N LYS A 174 20.06 13.61 21.12
CA LYS A 174 20.97 14.48 21.88
C LYS A 174 20.41 14.84 23.26
N GLU A 175 19.10 15.08 23.36
CA GLU A 175 18.43 15.38 24.63
C GLU A 175 18.44 14.16 25.56
N GLU A 176 18.10 12.98 25.04
CA GLU A 176 18.13 11.73 25.80
C GLU A 176 19.54 11.39 26.28
N LYS A 177 20.56 11.55 25.43
CA LYS A 177 21.97 11.37 25.82
C LYS A 177 22.42 12.35 26.91
N LYS A 178 21.88 13.57 26.94
CA LYS A 178 22.14 14.51 28.04
C LYS A 178 21.50 14.05 29.35
N LYS A 179 20.23 13.61 29.31
CA LYS A 179 19.52 13.08 30.48
C LYS A 179 20.22 11.84 31.05
N GLN A 180 20.65 10.90 30.20
CA GLN A 180 21.40 9.71 30.62
C GLN A 180 22.73 10.08 31.31
N LYS A 181 23.49 11.05 30.77
CA LYS A 181 24.74 11.53 31.40
C LYS A 181 24.50 12.20 32.75
N GLU A 182 23.41 12.95 32.88
CA GLU A 182 23.03 13.61 34.14
C GLU A 182 22.61 12.58 35.19
N GLU A 183 21.81 11.59 34.80
CA GLU A 183 21.41 10.47 35.67
C GLU A 183 22.61 9.61 36.11
N GLU A 184 23.53 9.31 35.20
CA GLU A 184 24.78 8.60 35.51
C GLU A 184 25.65 9.38 36.50
N LYS A 185 25.77 10.70 36.30
CA LYS A 185 26.49 11.59 37.23
C LYS A 185 25.84 11.56 38.62
N LYS A 186 24.50 11.65 38.69
CA LYS A 186 23.74 11.58 39.94
C LYS A 186 23.95 10.24 40.66
N LYS A 187 23.84 9.11 39.95
CA LYS A 187 24.09 7.77 40.51
C LYS A 187 25.52 7.63 41.05
N LYS A 188 26.51 8.19 40.34
CA LYS A 188 27.91 8.18 40.78
C LYS A 188 28.14 9.03 42.05
N GLU A 189 27.42 10.14 42.20
CA GLU A 189 27.44 10.96 43.41
C GLU A 189 26.75 10.26 44.59
N GLU A 190 25.59 9.64 44.37
CA GLU A 190 24.88 8.82 45.35
C GLU A 190 25.71 7.62 45.82
N GLN A 191 26.36 6.91 44.89
CA GLN A 191 27.25 5.78 45.23
C GLN A 191 28.43 6.22 46.11
N LYS A 192 29.05 7.36 45.80
CA LYS A 192 30.13 7.92 46.63
C LYS A 192 29.65 8.35 48.01
N ALA A 193 28.42 8.88 48.12
CA ALA A 193 27.83 9.23 49.41
C ALA A 193 27.56 7.98 50.25
N TRP A 194 27.01 6.93 49.64
CA TRP A 194 26.77 5.65 50.29
C TRP A 194 28.07 4.99 50.78
N GLU A 195 29.12 5.00 49.96
CA GLU A 195 30.43 4.46 50.35
C GLU A 195 31.05 5.23 51.54
N LYS A 196 30.86 6.55 51.60
CA LYS A 196 31.29 7.36 52.76
C LYS A 196 30.52 7.00 54.02
N LEU A 197 29.20 6.85 53.91
CA LEU A 197 28.33 6.46 55.03
C LEU A 197 28.74 5.09 55.59
N GLN A 198 28.98 4.10 54.73
CA GLN A 198 29.47 2.78 55.11
C GLN A 198 30.82 2.84 55.83
N LYS A 199 31.75 3.66 55.34
CA LYS A 199 33.05 3.89 55.99
C LYS A 199 32.92 4.54 57.37
N GLU A 200 31.97 5.45 57.55
CA GLU A 200 31.69 6.10 58.84
C GLU A 200 31.03 5.14 59.83
N GLU A 201 30.03 4.38 59.38
CA GLU A 201 29.35 3.36 60.19
C GLU A 201 30.33 2.28 60.66
N ALA A 202 31.22 1.80 59.78
CA ALA A 202 32.28 0.87 60.14
C ALA A 202 33.26 1.43 61.18
N LYS A 203 33.53 2.74 61.18
CA LYS A 203 34.35 3.39 62.22
C LYS A 203 33.60 3.44 63.54
N ARG A 204 32.32 3.81 63.52
CA ARG A 204 31.46 3.84 64.73
C ARG A 204 31.36 2.47 65.38
N LEU A 205 31.16 1.41 64.60
CA LEU A 205 31.14 0.04 65.13
C LEU A 205 32.47 -0.38 65.76
N LYS A 206 33.60 -0.02 65.15
CA LYS A 206 34.93 -0.29 65.73
C LYS A 206 35.17 0.48 67.03
N GLU A 207 34.70 1.71 67.13
CA GLU A 207 34.78 2.49 68.39
C GLU A 207 33.87 1.90 69.46
N GLU A 208 32.64 1.50 69.11
CA GLU A 208 31.71 0.85 70.03
C GLU A 208 32.26 -0.49 70.54
N GLU A 209 32.87 -1.30 69.67
CA GLU A 209 33.53 -2.55 70.04
C GLU A 209 34.69 -2.31 71.02
N LYS A 210 35.51 -1.28 70.78
CA LYS A 210 36.58 -0.87 71.71
C LYS A 210 36.03 -0.43 73.07
N ARG A 211 34.91 0.31 73.09
CA ARG A 211 34.25 0.72 74.35
C ARG A 211 33.72 -0.48 75.12
N LYS A 212 33.01 -1.41 74.45
CA LYS A 212 32.52 -2.65 75.07
C LYS A 212 33.66 -3.52 75.60
N LYS A 213 34.78 -3.60 74.87
CA LYS A 213 35.97 -4.32 75.34
C LYS A 213 36.54 -3.70 76.62
N LYS A 214 36.63 -2.36 76.68
CA LYS A 214 37.11 -1.64 77.87
C LYS A 214 36.16 -1.81 79.06
N GLU A 215 34.84 -1.68 78.84
CA GLU A 215 33.82 -1.92 79.88
C GLU A 215 33.88 -3.35 80.41
N LYS A 216 34.14 -4.33 79.54
CA LYS A 216 34.33 -5.72 79.97
C LYS A 216 35.60 -5.89 80.81
N GLU A 217 36.73 -5.33 80.38
CA GLU A 217 37.98 -5.36 81.16
C GLU A 217 37.82 -4.67 82.53
N GLU A 218 37.07 -3.56 82.61
CA GLU A 218 36.72 -2.89 83.87
C GLU A 218 35.81 -3.75 84.76
N ALA A 219 34.77 -4.38 84.19
CA ALA A 219 33.86 -5.24 84.93
C ALA A 219 34.53 -6.52 85.45
N ASP A 220 35.42 -7.12 84.65
CA ASP A 220 36.22 -8.29 85.05
C ASP A 220 37.17 -7.90 86.22
N ALA A 221 37.78 -6.71 86.19
CA ALA A 221 38.60 -6.19 87.29
C ALA A 221 37.78 -5.89 88.58
N GLU A 222 36.57 -5.36 88.45
CA GLU A 222 35.67 -5.18 89.61
C GLU A 222 35.19 -6.52 90.20
N ALA A 223 34.96 -7.53 89.36
CA ALA A 223 34.58 -8.87 89.81
C ALA A 223 35.71 -9.56 90.58
N GLU A 224 36.96 -9.41 90.14
CA GLU A 224 38.13 -9.87 90.90
C GLU A 224 38.23 -9.17 92.27
N GLY A 225 37.87 -7.89 92.36
CA GLY A 225 37.82 -7.15 93.63
C GLY A 225 36.67 -7.55 94.59
N ARG A 226 35.58 -8.17 94.10
CA ARG A 226 34.45 -8.63 94.94
C ARG A 226 34.55 -10.07 95.40
N ASN A 227 35.45 -10.87 94.84
CA ASN A 227 35.61 -12.27 95.23
C ASN A 227 36.40 -12.44 96.55
N GLU A 228 36.80 -11.34 97.20
CA GLU A 228 37.40 -11.33 98.54
C GLU A 228 36.38 -11.05 99.67
N GLU A 229 35.11 -10.74 99.35
CA GLU A 229 34.07 -10.38 100.35
C GLU A 229 32.75 -11.16 100.23
N ARG A 230 32.73 -12.31 99.54
CA ARG A 230 31.50 -13.11 99.40
C ARG A 230 31.75 -14.62 99.46
N ASP A 231 32.38 -15.06 100.55
CA ASP A 231 32.01 -16.33 101.18
C ASP A 231 30.70 -16.10 101.95
N VAL A 232 29.78 -17.07 101.90
CA VAL A 232 28.46 -17.09 102.57
C VAL A 232 27.34 -16.32 101.87
N ASN A 233 26.72 -16.90 100.83
CA ASN A 233 25.33 -17.35 100.95
C ASN A 233 24.93 -18.23 99.76
N GLU A 234 24.61 -19.48 100.08
CA GLU A 234 24.14 -20.54 99.20
C GLU A 234 22.59 -20.65 99.30
N GLU A 235 21.99 -21.27 98.29
CA GLU A 235 20.58 -21.69 98.18
C GLU A 235 19.48 -20.64 97.95
N ARG A 236 18.84 -20.70 96.76
CA ARG A 236 17.48 -21.28 96.60
C ARG A 236 16.79 -20.79 95.31
N GLY A 237 16.27 -21.73 94.52
CA GLY A 237 14.98 -21.55 93.83
C GLY A 237 14.94 -21.75 92.32
N GLU A 238 14.44 -22.92 91.92
CA GLU A 238 13.86 -23.25 90.62
C GLU A 238 12.74 -22.28 90.16
N MET A 239 12.57 -22.08 88.85
CA MET A 239 11.28 -22.29 88.15
C MET A 239 11.37 -22.03 86.62
N SER A 240 11.18 -23.12 85.86
CA SER A 240 10.28 -23.31 84.72
C SER A 240 10.12 -22.24 83.61
N GLY A 241 10.29 -22.69 82.35
CA GLY A 241 9.37 -22.32 81.27
C GLY A 241 9.99 -21.96 79.92
N GLU A 242 10.37 -22.96 79.13
CA GLU A 242 10.60 -22.82 77.68
C GLU A 242 9.29 -22.60 76.93
N PRO A 243 9.27 -21.74 75.89
CA PRO A 243 8.48 -22.02 74.71
C PRO A 243 9.37 -22.12 73.47
N THR A 244 9.45 -23.33 72.95
CA THR A 244 9.89 -23.65 71.59
C THR A 244 8.96 -22.99 70.57
N PHE A 245 9.38 -21.86 69.98
CA PHE A 245 8.67 -21.26 68.85
C PHE A 245 9.15 -21.93 67.55
N THR A 246 8.39 -22.92 67.09
CA THR A 246 8.56 -23.56 65.78
C THR A 246 8.27 -22.54 64.68
N LEU A 247 9.31 -22.03 64.02
CA LEU A 247 9.17 -21.17 62.85
C LEU A 247 8.68 -22.03 61.67
N GLU A 248 7.36 -22.02 61.50
CA GLU A 248 6.66 -22.68 60.40
C GLU A 248 7.14 -22.10 59.06
N LYS A 249 7.74 -22.98 58.23
CA LYS A 249 8.12 -22.68 56.84
C LYS A 249 6.86 -22.40 56.02
N VAL A 250 6.43 -21.14 55.98
CA VAL A 250 5.50 -20.66 54.95
C VAL A 250 6.25 -20.65 53.62
N LYS A 251 6.18 -21.78 52.90
CA LYS A 251 6.53 -21.87 51.48
C LYS A 251 5.54 -21.01 50.70
N ALA A 252 5.84 -19.72 50.56
CA ALA A 252 5.22 -18.89 49.56
C ALA A 252 5.63 -19.44 48.18
N LYS A 253 4.70 -20.16 47.55
CA LYS A 253 4.80 -20.57 46.15
C LYS A 253 4.83 -19.29 45.33
N HIS A 254 6.02 -18.87 44.91
CA HIS A 254 6.20 -17.88 43.87
C HIS A 254 5.62 -18.47 42.57
N THR A 255 4.34 -18.19 42.32
CA THR A 255 3.75 -18.36 41.00
C THR A 255 4.39 -17.30 40.10
N TRP A 256 5.37 -17.75 39.32
CA TRP A 256 5.82 -17.03 38.14
C TRP A 256 4.61 -16.80 37.23
N TRP A 257 4.15 -15.56 37.16
CA TRP A 257 3.31 -15.11 36.06
C TRP A 257 4.16 -15.18 34.80
N LYS A 258 3.92 -16.22 34.01
CA LYS A 258 4.31 -16.30 32.62
C LYS A 258 3.51 -15.20 31.91
N ILE A 259 4.16 -14.06 31.67
CA ILE A 259 3.61 -13.07 30.75
C ILE A 259 3.67 -13.73 29.39
N ASP A 260 2.49 -14.14 28.92
CA ASP A 260 2.29 -14.62 27.56
C ASP A 260 2.82 -13.56 26.61
N LYS A 261 3.81 -13.98 25.83
CA LYS A 261 4.35 -13.22 24.72
C LYS A 261 3.24 -13.20 23.67
N GLU A 262 2.44 -12.15 23.70
CA GLU A 262 1.49 -11.84 22.65
C GLU A 262 2.20 -11.94 21.30
N HIS A 263 1.77 -12.90 20.49
CA HIS A 263 2.16 -12.99 19.11
C HIS A 263 1.59 -11.76 18.38
N PRO A 264 2.40 -11.02 17.60
CA PRO A 264 1.84 -10.02 16.71
C PRO A 264 0.97 -10.73 15.68
N VAL A 265 -0.34 -10.50 15.77
CA VAL A 265 -1.31 -10.81 14.72
C VAL A 265 -0.85 -10.07 13.47
N LYS A 266 -0.24 -10.80 12.54
CA LYS A 266 -0.08 -10.31 11.17
C LYS A 266 -1.48 -10.24 10.60
N GLY A 267 -2.02 -9.03 10.54
CA GLY A 267 -3.24 -8.75 9.79
C GLY A 267 -3.04 -9.18 8.34
N GLU A 268 -3.82 -10.17 7.93
CA GLU A 268 -4.13 -10.38 6.53
C GLU A 268 -5.19 -9.35 6.13
N PRO A 269 -4.97 -8.56 5.05
CA PRO A 269 -6.01 -7.75 4.46
C PRO A 269 -6.92 -8.64 3.60
N PHE A 270 -8.21 -8.72 3.97
CA PHE A 270 -9.29 -9.07 3.06
C PHE A 270 -10.02 -7.78 2.62
#